data_AF-A0A2R8CHJ7-F1
#
_entry.id   AF-A0A2R8CHJ7-F1
#
_cell.length_a   1.000
_cell.length_b   1.000
_cell.length_c   1.000
_cell.angle_alpha   90.00
_cell.angle_beta   90.00
_cell.angle_gamma   90.00
#
_symmetry.space_group_name_H-M   'P 1'
#
loop_
_entity.id
_entity.type
_entity.pdbx_description
1 polymer ?
#
loop_
_entity_poly.entity_id
_entity_poly.type
_entity_poly.pdbx_seq_one_letter_code
_entity_poly.pdbx_strand_id
1 'polypeptide(L)'
;MKAGFCMFAMVIALSGCTSEAPDRSDDGLVLKSGSYTLPIQKECVSNLTLDHDDASKPMVMVELVQSSECSGALKEFTDTHVGDPMSIQFGDEDQGMTLDSNMLGATDAPFIVQVESDDQGQTIVDYYR
;
A
#
# COMPACT_ATOMS: atom_id res chain seq x y z
N MET A 1 1.38 -41.71 -30.85
CA MET A 1 1.05 -40.71 -31.90
C MET A 1 0.56 -39.48 -31.14
N LYS A 2 1.20 -38.32 -31.10
CA LYS A 2 1.79 -37.51 -32.17
C LYS A 2 2.86 -36.61 -31.52
N ALA A 3 4.02 -36.52 -32.17
CA ALA A 3 5.15 -35.72 -31.75
C ALA A 3 4.86 -34.21 -31.91
N GLY A 4 5.38 -33.41 -30.97
CA GLY A 4 5.54 -31.96 -31.08
C GLY A 4 6.95 -31.62 -30.66
N PHE A 5 7.87 -31.69 -31.64
CA PHE A 5 9.28 -31.37 -31.53
C PHE A 5 9.42 -29.84 -31.47
N CYS A 6 9.93 -29.29 -30.36
CA CYS A 6 10.58 -27.98 -30.38
C CYS A 6 12.06 -28.20 -30.10
N MET A 7 12.78 -28.20 -31.22
CA MET A 7 14.22 -28.36 -31.36
C MET A 7 14.94 -27.12 -30.83
N PHE A 8 15.81 -27.34 -29.86
CA PHE A 8 17.02 -26.58 -29.48
C PHE A 8 17.16 -25.13 -29.98
N ALA A 9 17.04 -24.19 -29.05
CA ALA A 9 17.90 -23.02 -28.99
C ALA A 9 18.58 -23.00 -27.61
N MET A 10 19.86 -23.36 -27.61
CA MET A 10 20.76 -23.35 -26.46
C MET A 10 21.10 -21.90 -26.12
N VAL A 11 20.62 -21.41 -24.97
CA VAL A 11 21.17 -20.22 -24.30
C VAL A 11 21.50 -20.62 -22.87
N ILE A 12 22.74 -20.34 -22.51
CA ILE A 12 23.35 -20.59 -21.21
C ILE A 12 22.76 -19.61 -20.19
N ALA A 13 22.18 -20.12 -19.11
CA ALA A 13 22.08 -19.45 -17.81
C ALA A 13 21.89 -20.53 -16.74
N LEU A 14 22.96 -20.90 -16.03
CA LEU A 14 23.18 -20.46 -14.65
C LEU A 14 22.01 -20.85 -13.73
N SER A 15 22.22 -21.96 -13.02
CA SER A 15 21.97 -22.10 -11.58
C SER A 15 20.88 -21.21 -10.98
N GLY A 16 19.76 -21.84 -10.64
CA GLY A 16 18.92 -21.44 -9.52
C GLY A 16 18.22 -20.09 -9.67
N CYS A 17 16.99 -20.12 -10.20
CA CYS A 17 15.94 -19.35 -9.56
C CYS A 17 14.87 -20.36 -9.18
N THR A 18 14.97 -20.81 -7.93
CA THR A 18 13.77 -21.08 -7.15
C THR A 18 12.66 -20.12 -7.59
N SER A 19 11.56 -20.66 -8.10
CA SER A 19 10.30 -19.94 -8.03
C SER A 19 9.65 -20.28 -6.69
N GLU A 20 10.43 -20.17 -5.60
CA GLU A 20 9.93 -19.38 -4.49
C GLU A 20 9.43 -18.09 -5.14
N ALA A 21 8.12 -17.89 -5.11
CA ALA A 21 7.64 -16.54 -4.98
C ALA A 21 7.96 -16.17 -3.53
N PRO A 22 9.08 -15.47 -3.22
CA PRO A 22 9.00 -14.55 -2.11
C PRO A 22 8.03 -13.45 -2.60
N ASP A 23 7.08 -12.97 -1.83
CA ASP A 23 7.14 -12.84 -0.40
C ASP A 23 5.71 -12.43 0.01
N ARG A 24 5.12 -13.09 1.00
CA ARG A 24 3.97 -12.51 1.71
C ARG A 24 4.44 -11.40 2.67
N SER A 25 5.24 -10.46 2.16
CA SER A 25 5.86 -9.39 2.95
C SER A 25 5.39 -7.98 2.56
N ASP A 26 4.48 -7.81 1.60
CA ASP A 26 4.12 -6.49 1.05
C ASP A 26 2.61 -6.16 1.10
N ASP A 27 1.82 -6.83 1.95
CA ASP A 27 0.37 -6.60 2.14
C ASP A 27 0.02 -5.34 2.98
N GLY A 28 0.85 -4.30 2.92
CA GLY A 28 0.62 -3.04 3.62
C GLY A 28 -0.31 -2.08 2.87
N LEU A 29 -0.55 -0.91 3.45
CA LEU A 29 -1.14 0.22 2.76
C LEU A 29 -0.17 0.72 1.68
N VAL A 30 -0.63 0.78 0.44
CA VAL A 30 0.13 1.31 -0.69
C VAL A 30 -0.58 2.53 -1.24
N LEU A 31 0.06 3.69 -1.17
CA LEU A 31 -0.41 4.89 -1.84
C LEU A 31 -0.10 4.78 -3.32
N LYS A 32 -1.06 5.14 -4.16
CA LYS A 32 -0.92 5.19 -5.61
C LYS A 32 -1.22 6.59 -6.10
N SER A 33 -0.39 7.08 -7.01
CA SER A 33 -0.61 8.30 -7.77
C SER A 33 -0.26 8.04 -9.23
N GLY A 34 -1.27 7.91 -10.10
CA GLY A 34 -1.05 7.50 -11.49
C GLY A 34 -0.34 6.14 -11.59
N SER A 35 0.91 6.14 -12.08
CA SER A 35 1.76 4.93 -12.16
C SER A 35 2.77 4.81 -11.01
N TYR A 36 2.79 5.77 -10.09
CA TYR A 36 3.69 5.81 -8.95
C TYR A 36 3.03 5.16 -7.73
N THR A 37 3.83 4.45 -6.96
CA THR A 37 3.37 3.76 -5.75
C THR A 37 4.32 4.01 -4.59
N LEU A 38 3.78 4.26 -3.41
CA LEU A 38 4.53 4.37 -2.16
C LEU A 38 3.94 3.38 -1.14
N PRO A 39 4.64 2.27 -0.84
CA PRO A 39 4.24 1.37 0.23
C PRO A 39 4.52 2.00 1.61
N ILE A 40 3.55 1.93 2.50
CA ILE A 40 3.69 2.34 3.91
C ILE A 40 4.19 1.15 4.71
N GLN A 41 5.47 1.19 5.04
CA GLN A 41 6.12 0.14 5.82
C GLN A 41 5.57 0.09 7.25
N LYS A 42 5.58 -1.10 7.85
CA LYS A 42 5.02 -1.31 9.19
C LYS A 42 5.75 -0.51 10.26
N GLU A 43 7.07 -0.44 10.19
CA GLU A 43 7.87 0.38 11.13
C GLU A 43 7.64 1.89 11.00
N CYS A 44 7.02 2.32 9.91
CA CYS A 44 6.64 3.71 9.71
C CYS A 44 5.30 4.07 10.34
N VAL A 45 4.49 3.11 10.79
CA VAL A 45 3.22 3.36 11.47
C VAL A 45 3.44 3.42 12.97
N SER A 46 3.20 4.59 13.55
CA SER A 46 3.30 4.82 14.99
C SER A 46 2.02 4.41 15.72
N ASN A 47 0.86 4.67 15.11
CA ASN A 47 -0.43 4.34 15.67
C ASN A 47 -1.46 4.17 14.55
N LEU A 48 -2.45 3.31 14.77
CA LEU A 48 -3.49 3.04 13.78
C LEU A 48 -4.81 2.74 14.49
N THR A 49 -5.85 3.50 14.14
CA THR A 49 -7.14 3.48 14.83
C THR A 49 -8.28 3.35 13.82
N LEU A 50 -9.19 2.41 14.05
CA LEU A 50 -10.46 2.32 13.33
C LEU A 50 -11.48 3.25 14.00
N ASP A 51 -12.13 4.09 13.21
CA ASP A 51 -13.15 5.05 13.64
C ASP A 51 -14.23 5.17 12.54
N HIS A 52 -15.20 6.06 12.74
CA HIS A 52 -16.25 6.35 11.77
C HIS A 52 -16.34 7.86 11.49
N ASP A 53 -16.60 8.21 10.24
CA ASP A 53 -16.85 9.61 9.86
C ASP A 53 -18.21 10.12 10.39
N ASP A 54 -18.52 11.40 10.16
CA ASP A 54 -19.80 12.01 10.55
C ASP A 54 -21.03 11.33 9.91
N ALA A 55 -20.84 10.59 8.82
CA ALA A 55 -21.86 9.80 8.13
C ALA A 55 -21.89 8.33 8.59
N SER A 56 -21.16 7.99 9.66
CA SER A 56 -20.99 6.63 10.19
C SER A 56 -20.33 5.65 9.21
N LYS A 57 -19.53 6.14 8.27
CA LYS A 57 -18.72 5.29 7.37
C LYS A 57 -17.40 4.93 8.05
N PRO A 58 -16.96 3.67 7.96
CA PRO A 58 -15.75 3.23 8.60
C PRO A 58 -14.52 3.87 7.94
N MET A 59 -13.57 4.29 8.78
CA MET A 59 -12.33 4.93 8.36
C MET A 59 -11.17 4.51 9.27
N VAL A 60 -9.98 4.42 8.70
CA VAL A 60 -8.76 4.12 9.44
C VAL A 60 -7.91 5.38 9.52
N MET A 61 -7.62 5.82 10.73
CA MET A 61 -6.66 6.88 11.01
C MET A 61 -5.27 6.28 11.15
N VAL A 62 -4.35 6.69 10.29
CA VAL A 62 -2.97 6.20 10.24
C VAL A 62 -2.03 7.32 10.66
N GLU A 63 -1.35 7.11 11.78
CA GLU A 63 -0.32 8.01 12.28
C GLU A 63 1.05 7.43 11.96
N LEU A 64 1.89 8.23 11.28
CA LEU A 64 3.24 7.81 10.92
C LEU A 64 4.28 8.26 11.95
N VAL A 65 5.35 7.50 12.05
CA VAL A 65 6.57 7.92 12.76
C VAL A 65 7.10 9.18 12.09
N GLN A 66 7.38 10.21 12.90
CA GLN A 66 8.00 11.44 12.42
C GLN A 66 9.48 11.23 12.10
N SER A 67 9.77 10.90 10.85
CA SER A 67 11.12 10.72 10.34
C SER A 67 11.18 11.04 8.85
N SER A 68 12.40 11.32 8.34
CA SER A 68 12.60 11.53 6.90
C SER A 68 12.25 10.30 6.06
N GLU A 69 12.35 9.11 6.65
CA GLU A 69 12.12 7.83 5.97
C GLU A 69 10.64 7.42 5.94
N CYS A 70 9.81 7.98 6.83
CA CYS A 70 8.41 7.65 6.99
C CYS A 70 7.51 8.82 6.58
N SER A 71 7.17 9.71 7.53
CA SER A 71 6.35 10.88 7.21
C SER A 71 7.00 11.82 6.19
N GLY A 72 8.34 11.88 6.14
CA GLY A 72 9.09 12.63 5.13
C GLY A 72 9.00 12.04 3.72
N ALA A 73 9.05 10.71 3.58
CA ALA A 73 8.87 10.04 2.30
C ALA A 73 7.43 10.20 1.78
N LEU A 74 6.44 10.07 2.68
CA LEU A 74 5.05 10.38 2.35
C LEU A 74 4.89 11.84 1.90
N LYS A 75 5.52 12.78 2.62
CA LYS A 75 5.50 14.20 2.26
C LYS A 75 6.05 14.43 0.85
N GLU A 76 7.23 13.89 0.57
CA GLU A 76 7.87 14.06 -0.73
C GLU A 76 6.99 13.48 -1.85
N PHE A 77 6.38 12.31 -1.61
CA PHE A 77 5.45 11.72 -2.56
C PHE A 77 4.23 12.61 -2.80
N THR A 78 3.59 13.12 -1.75
CA THR A 78 2.39 13.97 -1.91
C THR A 78 2.72 15.34 -2.50
N ASP A 79 3.86 15.94 -2.15
CA ASP A 79 4.34 17.22 -2.70
C ASP A 79 4.77 17.11 -4.18
N THR A 80 5.30 15.96 -4.60
CA THR A 80 5.69 15.73 -6.01
C THR A 80 4.52 15.33 -6.91
N HIS A 81 3.44 14.82 -6.32
CA HIS A 81 2.23 14.36 -6.99
C HIS A 81 0.99 15.24 -6.71
N VAL A 82 1.20 16.51 -6.36
CA VAL A 82 0.08 17.43 -6.10
C VAL A 82 -0.77 17.59 -7.36
N GLY A 83 -2.07 17.31 -7.22
CA GLY A 83 -3.06 17.42 -8.29
C GLY A 83 -3.29 16.12 -9.07
N ASP A 84 -2.47 15.09 -8.82
CA ASP A 84 -2.76 13.74 -9.32
C ASP A 84 -3.85 13.07 -8.46
N PRO A 85 -4.68 12.19 -9.07
CA PRO A 85 -5.61 11.39 -8.29
C PRO A 85 -4.82 10.38 -7.44
N MET A 86 -4.96 10.52 -6.12
CA MET A 86 -4.35 9.61 -5.15
C MET A 86 -5.37 8.58 -4.64
N SER A 87 -4.94 7.34 -4.51
CA SER A 87 -5.70 6.26 -3.87
C SER A 87 -4.80 5.45 -2.95
N ILE A 88 -5.42 4.68 -2.05
CA ILE A 88 -4.72 3.69 -1.24
C ILE A 88 -5.26 2.30 -1.56
N GLN A 89 -4.37 1.31 -1.55
CA GLN A 89 -4.70 -0.10 -1.61
C GLN A 89 -4.17 -0.81 -0.36
N PHE A 90 -4.84 -1.88 0.06
CA PHE A 90 -4.39 -2.78 1.11
C PHE A 90 -4.54 -4.22 0.61
N GLY A 91 -3.45 -4.99 0.60
CA GLY A 91 -3.41 -6.34 0.05
C GLY A 91 -3.62 -6.43 -1.47
N ASP A 92 -3.92 -7.65 -1.96
CA ASP A 92 -4.14 -7.97 -3.38
C ASP A 92 -5.45 -7.48 -3.98
N GLU A 93 -6.43 -7.07 -3.16
CA GLU A 93 -7.74 -6.70 -3.70
C GLU A 93 -7.73 -5.28 -4.27
N ASP A 94 -8.32 -5.09 -5.45
CA ASP A 94 -8.68 -3.80 -6.06
C ASP A 94 -9.75 -3.03 -5.24
N GLN A 95 -9.79 -3.23 -3.92
CA GLN A 95 -10.55 -2.43 -2.96
C GLN A 95 -9.85 -1.07 -2.85
N GLY A 96 -10.05 -0.24 -3.87
CA GLY A 96 -9.52 1.11 -3.95
C GLY A 96 -10.10 1.95 -2.82
N MET A 97 -9.32 2.13 -1.76
CA MET A 97 -9.66 3.04 -0.68
C MET A 97 -9.37 4.47 -1.14
N THR A 98 -10.31 5.36 -0.86
CA THR A 98 -10.11 6.78 -1.13
C THR A 98 -9.40 7.42 0.03
N LEU A 99 -8.35 8.16 -0.30
CA LEU A 99 -7.63 8.96 0.66
C LEU A 99 -8.17 10.39 0.62
N ASP A 100 -8.51 10.95 1.78
CA ASP A 100 -8.91 12.35 1.82
C ASP A 100 -7.69 13.24 1.57
N SER A 101 -7.60 13.77 0.34
CA SER A 101 -6.44 14.54 -0.11
C SER A 101 -6.27 15.85 0.67
N ASN A 102 -7.32 16.34 1.33
CA ASN A 102 -7.23 17.55 2.17
C ASN A 102 -6.45 17.30 3.47
N MET A 103 -6.25 16.04 3.87
CA MET A 103 -5.53 15.67 5.10
C MET A 103 -4.07 15.27 4.91
N LEU A 104 -3.63 15.04 3.68
CA LEU A 104 -2.22 14.75 3.36
C LEU A 104 -1.27 15.94 3.53
N GLY A 105 -1.80 17.15 3.62
CA GLY A 105 -1.00 18.38 3.69
C GLY A 105 -0.35 18.62 5.06
N ALA A 106 -0.78 17.90 6.10
CA ALA A 106 -0.23 18.00 7.45
C ALA A 106 0.48 16.69 7.81
N THR A 107 1.79 16.62 7.55
CA THR A 107 2.63 15.44 7.85
C THR A 107 2.82 15.18 9.35
N ASP A 108 2.32 16.10 10.17
CA ASP A 108 2.21 16.00 11.63
C ASP A 108 0.85 15.48 12.10
N ALA A 109 -0.10 15.25 11.18
CA ALA A 109 -1.42 14.75 11.50
C ALA A 109 -1.60 13.33 10.93
N PRO A 110 -2.42 12.49 11.59
CA PRO A 110 -2.80 11.22 11.02
C PRO A 110 -3.57 11.44 9.71
N PHE A 111 -3.28 10.64 8.70
CA PHE A 111 -4.08 10.63 7.47
C PHE A 111 -5.22 9.62 7.58
N ILE A 112 -6.31 9.91 6.86
CA ILE A 112 -7.53 9.10 6.91
C ILE A 112 -7.63 8.25 5.65
N VAL A 113 -7.85 6.96 5.85
CA VAL A 113 -8.15 5.98 4.81
C VAL A 113 -9.60 5.58 4.94
N GLN A 114 -10.44 5.93 3.96
CA GLN A 114 -11.83 5.44 3.95
C GLN A 114 -11.87 3.98 3.54
N VAL A 115 -12.52 3.14 4.34
CA VAL A 115 -12.67 1.71 4.09
C VAL A 115 -14.13 1.39 3.77
N GLU A 116 -14.38 0.26 3.14
CA GLU A 116 -15.74 -0.16 2.74
C GLU A 116 -16.50 -0.81 3.90
N SER A 117 -15.78 -1.34 4.90
CA SER A 117 -16.38 -2.02 6.06
C SER A 117 -15.49 -1.95 7.31
N ASP A 118 -16.11 -2.10 8.48
CA ASP A 118 -15.40 -2.27 9.75
C ASP A 118 -14.45 -3.48 9.74
N ASP A 119 -14.85 -4.58 9.10
CA ASP A 119 -14.03 -5.79 8.98
C ASP A 119 -12.74 -5.51 8.18
N GLN A 120 -12.84 -4.74 7.09
CA GLN A 120 -11.68 -4.31 6.32
C GLN A 120 -10.78 -3.39 7.17
N GLY A 121 -11.38 -2.40 7.85
CA GLY A 121 -10.64 -1.50 8.74
C GLY A 121 -9.91 -2.23 9.86
N GLN A 122 -10.57 -3.22 10.48
CA GLN A 122 -9.99 -4.04 11.53
C GLN A 122 -8.84 -4.91 11.01
N THR A 123 -8.95 -5.43 9.79
CA THR A 123 -7.87 -6.18 9.14
C THR A 123 -6.61 -5.32 8.96
N ILE A 124 -6.77 -4.04 8.57
CA ILE A 124 -5.66 -3.09 8.47
C ILE A 124 -5.05 -2.82 9.85
N VAL A 125 -5.89 -2.60 10.88
CA VAL A 125 -5.45 -2.44 12.28
C VAL A 125 -4.61 -3.62 12.75
N ASP A 126 -5.08 -4.84 12.51
CA ASP A 126 -4.39 -6.05 12.98
C ASP A 126 -3.10 -6.32 12.20
N TYR A 127 -2.99 -5.88 10.94
CA TYR A 127 -1.74 -5.98 10.18
C TYR A 127 -0.63 -5.09 10.76
N TYR A 128 -0.96 -3.85 11.16
CA TYR A 128 0.01 -2.87 11.65
C TYR A 128 0.31 -2.98 13.16
N ARG A 129 -0.48 -3.73 13.92
CA ARG A 129 -0.19 -4.07 15.33
C ARG A 129 0.88 -5.16 15.49
#